data_AF-A0AAX2GXC5-F1
#
_entry.id   AF-A0AAX2GXC5-F1
#
_cell.length_a   1.000
_cell.length_b   1.000
_cell.length_c   1.000
_cell.angle_alpha   90.00
_cell.angle_beta   90.00
_cell.angle_gamma   90.00
#
_symmetry.space_group_name_H-M   'P 1'
#
loop_
_entity.id
_entity.type
_entity.pdbx_description
1 polymer ?
#
loop_
_entity_poly.entity_id
_entity_poly.type
_entity_poly.pdbx_seq_one_letter_code
_entity_poly.pdbx_strand_id
1 'polypeptide(L)' 'MNKNLEHLSKNKATYILDEYEEAAFRFTGTGSGNFCEVKFKGKAPYKVECTTALAMGALLDGKIITEQDYKDF' A
#
# COMPACT_ATOMS: atom_id res chain seq x y z
N MET A 1 17.19 6.69 -1.88
CA MET A 1 16.01 6.28 -2.67
C MET A 1 15.03 5.60 -1.72
N ASN A 2 13.72 5.86 -1.80
CA ASN A 2 12.75 5.25 -0.87
C ASN A 2 12.67 3.72 -1.13
N LYS A 3 12.86 2.90 -0.08
CA LYS A 3 12.90 1.43 -0.18
C LYS A 3 11.60 0.83 -0.74
N ASN A 4 10.45 1.42 -0.44
CA ASN A 4 9.14 0.96 -0.89
C ASN A 4 8.95 1.27 -2.38
N LEU A 5 9.41 2.44 -2.83
CA LEU A 5 9.44 2.79 -4.26
C LEU A 5 10.37 1.85 -5.05
N GLU A 6 11.54 1.53 -4.50
CA GLU A 6 12.45 0.56 -5.11
C GLU A 6 11.86 -0.84 -5.15
N HIS A 7 11.17 -1.28 -4.09
CA HIS A 7 10.49 -2.57 -4.08
C HIS A 7 9.38 -2.60 -5.13
N LEU A 8 8.58 -1.54 -5.23
CA LEU A 8 7.50 -1.44 -6.20
C LEU A 8 7.98 -1.38 -7.65
N SER A 9 9.12 -0.75 -7.94
CA SER A 9 9.67 -0.74 -9.30
C SER A 9 10.21 -2.10 -9.75
N LYS A 10 10.55 -2.98 -8.80
CA LYS A 10 11.10 -4.32 -9.05
C LYS A 10 10.06 -5.45 -8.99
N ASN A 11 8.85 -5.18 -8.51
CA ASN A 11 7.83 -6.19 -8.26
C ASN A 11 6.50 -5.83 -8.94
N LYS A 12 5.72 -6.85 -9.31
CA LYS A 12 4.37 -6.66 -9.90
C LYS A 12 3.38 -6.02 -8.91
N ALA A 13 3.57 -6.27 -7.62
CA ALA A 13 2.81 -5.67 -6.55
C ALA A 13 3.69 -5.51 -5.30
N THR A 14 3.42 -4.47 -4.52
CA THR A 14 4.00 -4.25 -3.20
C THR A 14 2.87 -4.10 -2.20
N TYR A 15 2.95 -4.86 -1.10
CA TYR A 15 2.01 -4.79 0.00
C TYR A 15 2.65 -4.03 1.16
N ILE A 16 1.93 -3.08 1.73
CA ILE A 16 2.46 -2.19 2.75
C ILE A 16 1.45 -2.09 3.89
N LEU A 17 1.92 -2.24 5.12
CA LEU A 17 1.17 -1.96 6.34
C LEU A 17 1.54 -0.57 6.85
N ASP A 18 0.54 0.27 7.03
CA ASP A 18 0.60 1.48 7.85
C ASP A 18 0.01 1.14 9.23
N GLU A 19 0.90 1.01 10.22
CA GLU A 19 0.50 0.66 11.60
C GLU A 19 -0.19 1.83 12.31
N TYR A 20 0.05 3.08 11.89
CA TYR A 20 -0.55 4.26 12.51
C TYR A 20 -2.01 4.43 12.08
N GLU A 21 -2.28 4.29 10.78
CA GLU A 21 -3.64 4.36 10.21
C GLU A 21 -4.41 3.02 10.33
N GLU A 22 -3.77 1.96 10.87
CA GLU A 22 -4.27 0.59 10.90
C GLU A 22 -4.82 0.12 9.53
N ALA A 23 -4.03 0.36 8.48
CA ALA A 23 -4.41 0.12 7.09
C ALA A 23 -3.33 -0.65 6.33
N ALA A 24 -3.75 -1.69 5.59
CA ALA A 24 -2.89 -2.42 4.67
C ALA A 24 -3.21 -2.01 3.22
N PHE A 25 -2.17 -1.87 2.42
CA PHE A 25 -2.24 -1.37 1.05
C PHE A 25 -1.65 -2.37 0.08
N ARG A 26 -2.20 -2.39 -1.13
CA ARG A 26 -1.61 -3.08 -2.28
C ARG A 26 -1.38 -2.07 -3.40
N PHE A 27 -0.11 -1.86 -3.72
CA PHE A 27 0.35 -1.00 -4.79
C PHE A 27 0.78 -1.83 -6.00
N THR A 28 0.37 -1.43 -7.20
CA THR A 28 0.92 -1.92 -8.48
C THR A 28 1.58 -0.81 -9.30
N GLY A 29 1.59 0.42 -8.77
CA GLY A 29 2.12 1.63 -9.40
C GLY A 29 1.96 2.83 -8.46
N THR A 30 2.46 4.00 -8.87
CA THR A 30 2.41 5.25 -8.08
C THR A 30 2.10 6.46 -8.98
N GLY A 31 1.72 7.58 -8.38
CA GLY A 31 1.41 8.81 -9.12
C GLY A 31 0.00 8.83 -9.72
N SER A 32 -0.33 9.93 -10.39
CA SER A 32 -1.68 10.20 -10.87
C SER A 32 -2.15 9.17 -11.89
N GLY A 33 -3.43 8.79 -11.82
CA GLY A 33 -4.03 7.77 -12.67
C GLY A 33 -3.76 6.32 -12.22
N ASN A 34 -2.92 6.11 -11.20
CA ASN A 34 -2.78 4.80 -10.55
C ASN A 34 -3.68 4.69 -9.32
N PHE A 35 -4.27 3.52 -9.14
CA PHE A 35 -5.10 3.19 -7.98
C PHE A 35 -4.44 2.08 -7.16
N CYS A 36 -4.49 2.22 -5.84
CA CYS A 36 -4.10 1.19 -4.89
C CYS A 36 -5.34 0.68 -4.16
N GLU A 37 -5.27 -0.57 -3.71
CA GLU A 37 -6.28 -1.13 -2.83
C GLU A 37 -5.86 -0.86 -1.39
N VAL A 38 -6.78 -0.37 -0.58
CA VAL A 38 -6.60 -0.16 0.85
C VAL A 38 -7.60 -1.01 1.62
N LYS A 39 -7.13 -1.65 2.68
CA LYS A 39 -7.89 -2.53 3.57
C LYS A 39 -7.65 -2.08 5.00
N PHE A 40 -8.72 -1.67 5.69
CA PHE A 40 -8.68 -1.45 7.13
C PHE A 40 -9.04 -2.74 7.85
N LYS A 41 -8.54 -2.91 9.07
CA LYS A 41 -8.81 -4.10 9.89
C LYS A 41 -10.30 -4.40 10.01
N GLY A 42 -10.69 -5.63 9.65
CA GLY A 42 -12.08 -6.09 9.68
C GLY A 42 -13.01 -5.48 8.63
N LYS A 43 -12.50 -4.70 7.67
CA LYS A 43 -13.27 -4.11 6.58
C LYS A 43 -12.88 -4.71 5.23
N ALA A 44 -13.81 -4.67 4.28
CA ALA A 44 -13.52 -5.02 2.89
C ALA A 44 -12.55 -4.00 2.27
N PRO A 45 -11.64 -4.44 1.38
CA PRO A 45 -10.74 -3.54 0.68
C PRO A 45 -11.52 -2.65 -0.29
N TYR A 46 -11.05 -1.42 -0.49
CA TYR A 46 -11.56 -0.49 -1.49
C TYR A 46 -10.43 0.22 -2.23
N LYS A 47 -10.73 0.84 -3.37
CA LYS A 47 -9.73 1.50 -4.21
C LYS A 47 -9.63 2.99 -3.90
N VAL A 48 -8.41 3.50 -3.84
CA VAL A 48 -8.09 4.93 -3.76
C VAL A 48 -7.00 5.27 -4.76
N GLU A 49 -6.92 6.53 -5.18
CA GLU A 49 -5.77 6.98 -5.96
C GLU A 49 -4.49 6.89 -5.13
N CYS A 50 -3.40 6.41 -5.75
CA CYS A 50 -2.10 6.29 -5.10
C CYS A 50 -1.49 7.64 -4.67
N THR A 51 -2.03 8.76 -5.16
CA THR A 51 -1.63 10.13 -4.84
C THR A 51 -2.29 10.69 -3.57
N THR A 52 -3.29 9.99 -3.03
CA THR A 52 -3.93 10.40 -1.78
C THR A 52 -2.92 10.45 -0.64
N ALA A 53 -3.11 11.38 0.31
CA ALA A 53 -2.21 11.53 1.46
C ALA A 53 -2.05 10.20 2.24
N LEU A 54 -3.15 9.45 2.36
CA LEU A 54 -3.18 8.12 2.97
C LEU A 54 -2.24 7.13 2.24
N ALA A 55 -2.40 6.97 0.93
CA ALA A 55 -1.57 6.06 0.14
C ALA A 55 -0.11 6.49 0.09
N MET A 56 0.14 7.79 -0.06
CA MET A 56 1.50 8.36 -0.07
C MET A 56 2.19 8.21 1.29
N GLY A 57 1.48 8.40 2.40
CA GLY A 57 2.00 8.18 3.75
C GLY A 57 2.49 6.75 3.95
N ALA A 58 1.63 5.78 3.64
CA ALA A 58 1.99 4.36 3.68
C ALA A 58 3.19 4.05 2.77
N LEU A 59 3.20 4.57 1.54
CA LEU A 59 4.30 4.35 0.61
C LEU A 59 5.63 4.96 1.11
N LEU A 60 5.57 6.06 1.84
CA LEU A 60 6.76 6.72 2.37
C LEU A 60 7.36 5.99 3.58
N ASP A 61 6.54 5.70 4.59
CA ASP A 61 7.01 5.24 5.91
C ASP A 61 6.46 3.87 6.35
N GLY A 62 5.50 3.32 5.62
CA GLY A 62 4.91 2.02 5.92
C GLY A 62 5.88 0.84 5.77
N LYS A 63 5.50 -0.28 6.38
CA LYS A 63 6.26 -1.52 6.41
C LYS A 63 5.83 -2.45 5.29
N ILE A 64 6.77 -2.93 4.48
CA ILE A 64 6.48 -3.97 3.49
C ILE A 64 6.07 -5.25 4.22
N ILE A 65 4.96 -5.83 3.79
CA ILE A 65 4.41 -7.10 4.28
C ILE A 65 4.23 -8.08 3.12
N THR A 66 3.90 -9.33 3.42
CA THR A 66 3.60 -10.32 2.38
C THR A 66 2.17 -10.17 1.86
N GLU A 67 1.87 -10.78 0.72
CA GLU A 67 0.49 -10.88 0.23
C GLU A 67 -0.42 -11.62 1.23
N GLN A 68 0.12 -12.62 1.93
CA GLN A 68 -0.63 -13.38 2.92
C GLN A 68 -1.00 -12.51 4.11
N ASP A 69 -0.07 -11.72 4.62
CA ASP A 69 -0.34 -10.75 5.70
C ASP A 69 -1.45 -9.77 5.30
N TYR A 70 -1.45 -9.26 4.06
CA TYR A 70 -2.52 -8.37 3.56
C TYR A 70 -3.89 -9.07 3.48
N LYS A 71 -3.91 -10.34 3.08
CA LYS A 71 -5.16 -11.13 3.02
C LYS A 71 -5.72 -11.40 4.41
N ASP A 72 -4.85 -11.60 5.39
CA ASP A 72 -5.21 -11.93 6.78
C ASP A 72 -5.48 -10.67 7.65
N PHE A 73 -5.09 -9.48 7.20
CA PHE A 73 -5.29 -8.19 7.88
C PHE A 73 -6.76 -7.80 8.09
#